data_AF-A0A6V8CAW4-F1
#
_entry.id   AF-A0A6V8CAW4-F1
#
_cell.length_a   1.000
_cell.length_b   1.000
_cell.length_c   1.000
_cell.angle_alpha   90.00
_cell.angle_beta   90.00
_cell.angle_gamma   90.00
#
_symmetry.space_group_name_H-M   'P 1'
#
loop_
_entity.id
_entity.type
_entity.pdbx_description
1 polymer ?
#
loop_
_entity_poly.entity_id
_entity_poly.type
_entity_poly.pdbx_seq_one_letter_code
_entity_poly.pdbx_strand_id
1 'polypeptide(L)'
;GDLVEDLFRVSAGQLARDLKYQLERHHNRKRELRISSCLRPDVLTSKIMHALATGNWVGGRSGVSQLLDRTTFLSALSHMRR
;
A
#
# COMPACT_ATOMS: atom_id res chain seq x y z
N GLY A 1 -11.87 -0.40 7.89
CA GLY A 1 -12.46 0.78 7.24
C GLY A 1 -12.23 0.66 5.76
N ASP A 2 -13.26 0.95 4.97
CA ASP A 2 -13.37 0.58 3.56
C ASP A 2 -12.21 1.10 2.70
N LEU A 3 -11.71 2.30 3.01
CA LEU A 3 -10.56 2.90 2.32
C LEU A 3 -9.28 2.06 2.43
N VAL A 4 -8.99 1.56 3.64
CA VAL A 4 -7.82 0.73 3.91
C VAL A 4 -7.98 -0.64 3.26
N GLU A 5 -9.20 -1.19 3.26
CA GLU A 5 -9.50 -2.45 2.60
C GLU A 5 -9.28 -2.35 1.08
N ASP A 6 -9.79 -1.30 0.44
CA ASP A 6 -9.60 -1.05 -0.99
C ASP A 6 -8.10 -0.93 -1.34
N LEU A 7 -7.37 -0.12 -0.56
CA LEU A 7 -5.93 0.08 -0.75
C LEU A 7 -5.15 -1.24 -0.59
N PHE A 8 -5.48 -2.01 0.45
CA PHE A 8 -4.86 -3.30 0.72
C PHE A 8 -5.15 -4.30 -0.39
N ARG A 9 -6.41 -4.42 -0.83
CA ARG A 9 -6.84 -5.34 -1.90
C ARG A 9 -6.05 -5.10 -3.19
N VAL A 10 -5.93 -3.84 -3.61
CA VAL A 10 -5.18 -3.47 -4.83
C VAL A 10 -3.69 -3.76 -4.67
N SER A 11 -3.11 -3.37 -3.54
CA SER A 11 -1.66 -3.51 -3.29
C SER A 11 -1.25 -4.98 -3.13
N ALA A 12 -2.05 -5.79 -2.42
CA ALA A 12 -1.86 -7.23 -2.29
C ALA A 12 -2.01 -7.96 -3.64
N GLY A 13 -2.99 -7.56 -4.46
CA GLY A 13 -3.14 -8.09 -5.82
C GLY A 13 -1.95 -7.74 -6.72
N GLN A 14 -1.31 -6.58 -6.52
CA GLN A 14 -0.07 -6.23 -7.21
C GLN A 14 1.12 -7.06 -6.73
N LEU A 15 1.25 -7.30 -5.42
CA LEU A 15 2.27 -8.18 -4.85
C LEU A 15 2.14 -9.62 -5.37
N ALA A 16 0.92 -10.15 -5.46
CA ALA A 16 0.67 -11.50 -5.97
C ALA A 16 1.07 -11.64 -7.46
N ARG A 17 0.74 -10.64 -8.29
CA ARG A 17 1.15 -10.61 -9.70
C ARG A 17 2.67 -10.53 -9.84
N ASP A 18 3.31 -9.73 -8.99
CA ASP A 18 4.76 -9.63 -8.98
C ASP A 18 5.43 -10.94 -8.57
N LEU A 19 4.94 -11.58 -7.51
CA LEU A 19 5.44 -12.89 -7.06
C LEU A 19 5.35 -13.93 -8.17
N LYS A 20 4.21 -14.00 -8.87
CA LYS A 20 4.02 -14.88 -10.03
C LYS A 20 5.09 -14.61 -11.10
N TYR A 21 5.27 -13.34 -11.47
CA TYR A 21 6.27 -12.95 -12.48
C TYR A 21 7.70 -13.33 -12.08
N GLN A 22 8.08 -13.09 -10.81
CA GLN A 22 9.41 -13.47 -10.33
C GLN A 22 9.62 -15.00 -10.33
N LEU A 23 8.61 -15.77 -9.93
CA LEU A 23 8.67 -17.24 -9.95
C LEU A 23 8.84 -17.78 -11.38
N GLU A 24 8.04 -17.30 -12.33
CA GLU A 24 8.15 -17.68 -13.75
C GLU A 24 9.54 -17.32 -14.31
N ARG A 25 10.05 -16.13 -13.98
CA ARG A 25 11.39 -15.68 -14.40
C ARG A 25 12.51 -16.53 -13.81
N HIS A 26 12.40 -16.92 -12.53
CA HIS A 26 13.38 -17.78 -11.87
C HIS A 26 13.35 -19.21 -12.45
N HIS A 27 12.16 -19.74 -12.70
CA HIS A 27 11.96 -21.04 -13.32
C HIS A 27 12.60 -21.11 -14.72
N ASN A 28 12.35 -20.10 -15.57
CA ASN A 28 12.93 -20.03 -16.92
C ASN A 28 14.46 -19.97 -16.92
N ARG A 29 15.08 -19.48 -15.83
CA ARG A 29 16.54 -19.43 -15.67
C ARG A 29 17.14 -20.70 -15.06
N LYS A 30 16.34 -21.75 -14.85
CA LYS A 30 16.73 -22.99 -14.17
C LYS A 30 17.39 -22.74 -12.80
N ARG A 31 16.99 -21.65 -12.12
CA ARG A 31 17.47 -21.33 -10.77
C ARG A 31 16.63 -22.08 -9.74
N GLU A 32 17.22 -22.37 -8.58
CA GLU A 32 16.49 -22.92 -7.45
C GLU A 32 15.36 -21.97 -7.04
N LEU A 33 14.14 -22.51 -6.95
CA LEU A 33 12.94 -21.74 -6.62
C LEU A 33 12.86 -21.52 -5.12
N ARG A 34 13.29 -20.35 -4.67
CA ARG A 34 13.10 -19.90 -3.29
C ARG A 34 12.03 -18.80 -3.25
N ILE A 35 10.94 -19.05 -2.53
CA ILE A 35 9.82 -18.10 -2.43
C ILE A 35 10.28 -16.81 -1.74
N SER A 36 11.10 -16.94 -0.70
CA SER A 36 11.65 -15.80 0.05
C SER A 36 12.46 -14.83 -0.81
N SER A 37 13.14 -15.31 -1.86
CA SER A 37 13.88 -14.43 -2.78
C SER A 37 13.01 -13.78 -3.84
N CYS A 38 11.84 -14.36 -4.14
CA CYS A 38 10.91 -13.85 -5.15
C CYS A 38 9.90 -12.86 -4.55
N LEU A 39 9.66 -12.93 -3.24
CA LEU A 39 8.75 -12.05 -2.53
C LEU A 39 9.39 -10.69 -2.29
N ARG A 40 8.79 -9.62 -2.82
CA ARG A 40 9.25 -8.23 -2.63
C ARG A 40 8.27 -7.46 -1.73
N PRO A 41 8.48 -7.44 -0.40
CA PRO A 41 7.55 -6.81 0.53
C PRO A 41 7.42 -5.29 0.30
N ASP A 42 8.45 -4.65 -0.25
CA ASP A 42 8.48 -3.22 -0.56
C ASP A 42 7.35 -2.78 -1.50
N VAL A 43 6.86 -3.67 -2.37
CA VAL A 43 5.74 -3.39 -3.29
C VAL A 43 4.48 -3.02 -2.52
N LEU A 44 4.20 -3.73 -1.43
CA LEU A 44 3.06 -3.48 -0.57
C LEU A 44 3.31 -2.25 0.32
N THR A 45 4.45 -2.24 1.01
CA THR A 45 4.77 -1.19 1.99
C THR A 45 4.86 0.19 1.33
N SER A 46 5.51 0.30 0.16
CA SER A 46 5.64 1.58 -0.55
C SER A 46 4.29 2.12 -0.99
N LYS A 47 3.37 1.26 -1.46
CA LYS A 47 2.02 1.67 -1.86
C LYS A 47 1.20 2.22 -0.69
N ILE A 48 1.24 1.53 0.46
CA ILE A 48 0.53 1.96 1.67
C ILE A 48 1.09 3.29 2.16
N MET A 49 2.42 3.38 2.29
CA MET A 49 3.09 4.60 2.76
C MET A 49 2.84 5.80 1.83
N HIS A 50 2.86 5.59 0.51
CA HIS A 50 2.59 6.65 -0.45
C HIS A 50 1.15 7.19 -0.34
N ALA A 51 0.16 6.31 -0.22
CA ALA A 51 -1.24 6.72 -0.08
C ALA A 51 -1.48 7.52 1.21
N LEU A 52 -0.88 7.07 2.31
CA LEU A 52 -0.96 7.76 3.61
C LEU A 52 -0.23 9.11 3.59
N ALA A 53 0.94 9.19 2.96
CA ALA A 53 1.75 10.41 2.96
C ALA A 53 1.19 11.50 2.03
N THR A 54 0.65 11.11 0.87
CA THR A 54 0.17 12.06 -0.15
C THR A 54 -1.32 12.32 -0.09
N GLY A 55 -2.08 11.46 0.59
CA GLY A 55 -3.54 11.51 0.57
C GLY A 55 -4.15 11.07 -0.77
N ASN A 56 -3.37 10.48 -1.69
CA ASN A 56 -3.86 9.90 -2.94
C ASN A 56 -4.18 8.41 -2.77
N TRP A 57 -5.44 8.06 -2.89
CA TRP A 57 -5.96 6.71 -2.65
C TRP A 57 -6.47 6.06 -3.94
N VAL A 58 -6.65 4.75 -3.87
CA VAL A 58 -7.20 3.96 -4.97
C VAL A 58 -8.58 4.46 -5.38
N GLY A 59 -8.89 4.36 -6.68
CA GLY A 59 -10.15 4.85 -7.24
C GLY A 59 -10.18 6.35 -7.53
N GLY A 60 -9.03 7.03 -7.61
CA GLY A 60 -8.95 8.46 -7.95
C GLY A 60 -9.32 9.41 -6.81
N ARG A 61 -9.45 8.88 -5.59
CA ARG A 61 -9.75 9.65 -4.38
C ARG A 61 -8.49 10.42 -3.97
N SER A 62 -8.61 11.72 -3.72
CA SER A 62 -7.51 12.59 -3.28
C SER A 62 -7.88 13.33 -1.99
N GLY A 63 -6.89 13.74 -1.21
CA GLY A 63 -7.10 14.46 0.05
C GLY A 63 -7.68 13.63 1.20
N VAL A 64 -7.67 12.29 1.08
CA VAL A 64 -8.24 11.38 2.09
C VAL A 64 -7.39 11.33 3.36
N SER A 65 -6.06 11.30 3.22
CA SER A 65 -5.13 11.43 4.35
C SER A 65 -4.59 12.85 4.39
N GLN A 66 -4.64 13.45 5.58
CA GLN A 66 -4.24 14.83 5.81
C GLN A 66 -3.35 14.92 7.05
N LEU A 67 -2.54 15.98 7.11
CA LEU A 67 -1.79 16.29 8.32
C LEU A 67 -2.79 16.69 9.43
N LEU A 68 -2.73 15.98 10.55
CA LEU A 68 -3.57 16.28 11.71
C LEU A 68 -3.33 17.72 12.16
N ASP A 69 -4.40 18.48 12.32
CA ASP A 69 -4.34 19.84 12.87
C ASP A 69 -4.00 19.75 14.36
N ARG A 70 -2.85 20.34 14.73
CA ARG A 70 -2.34 20.34 16.10
C ARG A 70 -2.32 21.74 16.72
N THR A 71 -3.09 22.68 16.17
CA THR A 71 -3.14 24.07 16.67
C THR A 71 -3.69 24.14 18.10
N THR A 72 -4.76 23.41 18.39
CA THR A 72 -5.30 23.24 19.75
C THR A 72 -5.84 21.82 19.93
N PHE A 73 -6.06 21.40 21.18
CA PHE A 73 -6.72 20.11 21.47
C PHE A 73 -8.11 20.02 20.82
N LEU A 74 -8.88 21.11 20.86
CA LEU A 74 -10.19 21.19 20.21
C LEU A 74 -10.08 21.07 18.69
N SER A 75 -9.08 21.70 18.07
CA SER A 75 -8.81 21.58 16.64
C SER A 75 -8.50 20.13 16.24
N ALA A 76 -7.66 19.44 17.00
CA ALA A 76 -7.32 18.03 16.74
C ALA A 76 -8.55 17.11 16.87
N LEU A 77 -9.36 17.29 17.93
CA LEU A 77 -10.60 16.54 18.12
C LEU A 77 -11.62 16.80 17.02
N SER A 78 -11.77 18.06 16.60
CA SER A 78 -12.66 18.43 15.50
C SER A 78 -12.21 17.78 14.19
N HIS A 79 -10.90 17.76 13.92
CA HIS A 79 -10.34 17.14 12.72
C HIS A 79 -10.57 15.62 12.69
N MET A 80 -10.39 14.90 13.81
CA MET A 80 -10.58 13.45 13.86
C MET A 80 -12.04 12.98 13.68
N ARG A 81 -13.02 13.89 13.80
CA ARG A 81 -14.46 13.59 13.66
C ARG A 81 -15.03 13.92 12.27
N ARG A 82 -14.19 14.46 11.38
CA ARG A 82 -14.55 14.77 10.00
C ARG A 82 -14.65 13.51 9.16
#